data_AF-A0AA51MTJ4-F1
#
_entry.id   AF-A0AA51MTJ4-F1
#
_cell.length_a   1.000
_cell.length_b   1.000
_cell.length_c   1.000
_cell.angle_alpha   90.00
_cell.angle_beta   90.00
_cell.angle_gamma   90.00
#
_symmetry.space_group_name_H-M   'P 1'
#
loop_
_entity.id
_entity.type
_entity.pdbx_description
1 polymer ?
#
loop_
_entity_poly.entity_id
_entity_poly.type
_entity_poly.pdbx_seq_one_letter_code
_entity_poly.pdbx_strand_id
1 'polypeptide(L)' 'MEKVRRIIVGIVSVIYLIFVLMKIDIPRNVFIALTGISLISQAIDEWNRYKETKKKIHLVIPIILLPTLIIVVMYLLF' A
#
# COMPACT_ATOMS: atom_id res chain seq x y z
N MET A 1 -16.15 -4.09 -6.62
CA MET A 1 -15.18 -3.29 -5.83
C MET A 1 -13.73 -3.47 -6.28
N GLU A 2 -13.29 -4.67 -6.66
CA GLU A 2 -11.89 -4.92 -7.08
C GLU A 2 -11.38 -4.07 -8.25
N LYS A 3 -12.21 -3.89 -9.28
CA LYS A 3 -11.86 -3.08 -10.47
C LYS A 3 -11.62 -1.61 -10.09
N VAL A 4 -12.52 -1.05 -9.27
CA VAL A 4 -12.43 0.33 -8.74
C VAL A 4 -11.20 0.49 -7.85
N ARG A 5 -10.95 -0.46 -6.95
CA ARG A 5 -9.75 -0.46 -6.09
C ARG A 5 -8.45 -0.46 -6.90
N ARG A 6 -8.35 -1.31 -7.93
CA ARG A 6 -7.19 -1.34 -8.84
C ARG A 6 -6.96 -0.01 -9.56
N ILE A 7 -8.04 0.64 -10.00
CA ILE A 7 -7.97 1.97 -10.64
C ILE A 7 -7.47 3.01 -9.64
N ILE A 8 -7.99 3.01 -8.40
CA ILE A 8 -7.55 3.93 -7.35
C ILE A 8 -6.06 3.74 -7.03
N VAL A 9 -5.60 2.50 -6.85
CA VAL A 9 -4.16 2.22 -6.62
C VAL A 9 -3.30 2.66 -7.79
N GLY A 10 -3.76 2.43 -9.02
CA GLY A 10 -3.07 2.89 -10.22
C GLY A 10 -2.89 4.40 -10.22
N ILE A 11 -3.96 5.16 -9.95
CA ILE A 11 -3.92 6.62 -9.86
C ILE A 11 -2.99 7.08 -8.73
N VAL A 12 -3.11 6.48 -7.54
CA VAL A 12 -2.25 6.78 -6.36
C VAL A 12 -0.78 6.53 -6.67
N SER A 13 -0.46 5.43 -7.35
CA SER A 13 0.91 5.07 -7.74
C SER A 13 1.49 6.06 -8.75
N VAL A 14 0.70 6.50 -9.72
CA VAL A 14 1.11 7.51 -10.71
C VAL A 14 1.35 8.87 -10.05
N ILE A 15 0.46 9.31 -9.16
CA ILE A 15 0.63 10.56 -8.40
C ILE A 15 1.92 10.52 -7.58
N TYR A 16 2.15 9.41 -6.89
CA TYR A 16 3.35 9.21 -6.10
C TYR A 16 4.62 9.25 -6.96
N LEU A 17 4.59 8.60 -8.14
CA LEU A 17 5.71 8.61 -9.09
C LEU A 17 6.01 10.02 -9.60
N ILE A 18 4.97 10.81 -9.90
CA ILE A 18 5.10 12.21 -10.34
C ILE A 18 5.78 13.04 -9.24
N PHE A 19 5.36 12.91 -7.99
CA PHE A 19 5.98 13.64 -6.89
C PHE A 19 7.46 13.28 -6.71
N VAL A 20 7.81 12.00 -6.85
CA VAL A 20 9.22 11.55 -6.80
C VAL A 20 10.03 12.12 -7.97
N LEU A 21 9.50 12.07 -9.20
CA LEU A 21 10.19 12.57 -10.40
C LEU A 21 10.38 14.09 -10.37
N MET A 22 9.37 14.82 -9.89
CA MET A 22 9.41 16.28 -9.77
C MET A 22 10.19 16.75 -8.54
N LYS A 23 10.71 15.85 -7.70
CA LYS A 23 11.37 16.15 -6.43
C LYS A 23 10.57 17.13 -5.56
N ILE A 24 9.25 16.99 -5.59
CA ILE A 24 8.37 17.81 -4.77
C ILE A 24 8.49 17.31 -3.33
N ASP A 25 8.70 18.22 -2.39
CA ASP A 25 8.63 17.89 -0.97
C ASP A 25 7.21 17.42 -0.63
N ILE A 26 7.05 16.11 -0.50
CA ILE A 26 5.77 15.50 -0.17
C ILE A 26 5.52 15.73 1.33
N PRO A 27 4.44 16.42 1.72
CA PRO A 27 4.08 16.53 3.12
C PRO A 27 3.94 15.14 3.74
N ARG A 28 4.51 14.96 4.92
CA ARG A 28 4.55 13.66 5.62
C ARG A 28 3.17 12.98 5.67
N ASN A 29 2.10 13.75 5.88
CA ASN A 29 0.73 13.25 5.97
C ASN A 29 0.22 12.71 4.62
N VAL A 30 0.58 13.37 3.51
CA VAL A 30 0.22 12.95 2.15
C VAL A 30 0.95 11.65 1.80
N PHE A 31 2.24 11.56 2.13
CA PHE A 31 3.02 10.34 1.96
C PHE A 31 2.40 9.16 2.72
N ILE A 32 2.03 9.35 3.99
CA ILE A 32 1.40 8.32 4.82
C ILE A 32 0.08 7.85 4.21
N ALA A 33 -0.75 8.79 3.75
CA ALA A 33 -2.03 8.45 3.13
C ALA A 33 -1.84 7.63 1.85
N LEU A 34 -0.94 8.05 0.95
CA LEU A 34 -0.68 7.36 -0.32
C LEU A 34 -0.08 5.96 -0.11
N THR A 35 0.92 5.85 0.76
CA THR A 35 1.54 4.57 1.09
C THR A 35 0.56 3.64 1.80
N GLY A 36 -0.23 4.16 2.76
CA GLY A 36 -1.26 3.40 3.46
C GLY A 36 -2.33 2.83 2.52
N ILE A 37 -2.84 3.64 1.60
CA ILE A 37 -3.82 3.20 0.59
C ILE A 37 -3.25 2.08 -0.29
N SER A 38 -2.01 2.21 -0.75
CA SER A 38 -1.35 1.19 -1.58
C SER A 38 -1.16 -0.12 -0.83
N LEU A 39 -0.66 -0.06 0.41
CA LEU A 39 -0.39 -1.22 1.24
C LEU A 39 -1.67 -1.97 1.61
N ILE A 40 -2.70 -1.27 2.09
CA ILE A 40 -3.99 -1.86 2.44
C ILE A 40 -4.61 -2.52 1.20
N SER A 41 -4.53 -1.86 0.04
CA SER A 41 -5.08 -2.43 -1.18
C SER A 41 -4.39 -3.73 -1.59
N GLN A 42 -3.05 -3.78 -1.53
CA GLN A 42 -2.32 -5.01 -1.82
C GLN A 42 -2.67 -6.13 -0.85
N ALA A 43 -2.77 -5.84 0.44
CA ALA A 43 -3.17 -6.83 1.44
C ALA A 43 -4.57 -7.41 1.17
N ILE A 44 -5.53 -6.58 0.73
CA ILE A 44 -6.87 -7.05 0.38
C ILE A 44 -6.85 -7.88 -0.90
N ASP A 45 -6.10 -7.47 -1.93
CA ASP A 45 -5.95 -8.24 -3.18
C ASP A 45 -5.35 -9.63 -2.90
N GLU A 46 -4.30 -9.68 -2.09
CA GLU A 46 -3.62 -10.94 -1.77
C GLU A 46 -4.48 -11.83 -0.85
N TRP A 47 -5.23 -11.24 0.08
CA TRP A 47 -6.21 -11.96 0.89
C TRP A 47 -7.33 -12.57 0.04
N ASN A 48 -7.84 -11.84 -0.95
CA ASN A 48 -8.84 -12.36 -1.89
C ASN A 48 -8.26 -13.54 -2.69
N ARG A 49 -7.05 -13.39 -3.21
CA ARG A 49 -6.34 -14.47 -3.92
C ARG A 49 -6.07 -15.69 -3.03
N TYR A 50 -5.79 -15.48 -1.75
CA TYR A 50 -5.67 -16.57 -0.79
C TYR A 50 -7.00 -17.30 -0.62
N LYS A 51 -8.13 -16.60 -0.50
CA LYS A 51 -9.44 -17.25 -0.38
C LYS A 51 -9.76 -18.13 -1.58
N GLU A 52 -9.39 -17.69 -2.78
CA GLU A 52 -9.65 -18.41 -4.03
C GLU A 52 -8.70 -19.60 -4.22
N THR A 53 -7.40 -19.42 -3.98
CA THR A 53 -6.38 -20.42 -4.31
C THR A 53 -5.96 -21.30 -3.14
N LYS A 54 -6.25 -20.88 -1.90
CA LYS A 54 -5.75 -21.42 -0.62
C LYS A 54 -4.23 -21.56 -0.52
N LYS A 55 -3.46 -20.92 -1.41
CA LYS A 55 -1.99 -20.96 -1.37
C LYS A 55 -1.48 -20.00 -0.31
N LYS A 56 -0.78 -20.54 0.70
CA LYS A 56 -0.22 -19.77 1.83
C LYS A 56 0.72 -18.63 1.41
N ILE A 57 1.32 -18.68 0.22
CA ILE A 57 2.18 -17.62 -0.32
C ILE A 57 1.45 -16.27 -0.40
N HIS A 58 0.14 -16.27 -0.64
CA HIS A 58 -0.67 -15.06 -0.70
C HIS A 58 -0.94 -14.45 0.69
N LEU A 59 -0.64 -15.15 1.78
CA LEU A 59 -0.70 -14.58 3.13
C LEU A 59 0.58 -13.84 3.53
N VAL A 60 1.68 -14.06 2.82
CA VAL A 60 2.99 -13.47 3.16
C VAL A 60 2.94 -11.95 3.08
N ILE A 61 2.35 -11.40 2.01
CA ILE A 61 2.21 -9.95 1.81
C ILE A 61 1.40 -9.30 2.94
N PRO A 62 0.16 -9.74 3.27
CA PRO A 62 -0.60 -9.13 4.35
C PRO A 62 0.04 -9.31 5.74
N ILE A 63 0.76 -10.41 5.98
CA ILE A 63 1.49 -10.63 7.24
C ILE A 63 2.68 -9.68 7.38
N ILE A 64 3.48 -9.49 6.32
CA ILE A 64 4.63 -8.56 6.31
C ILE A 64 4.16 -7.10 6.34
N LEU A 65 2.96 -6.81 5.83
CA LEU A 65 2.38 -5.47 5.85
C LEU A 65 2.28 -4.88 7.26
N LEU A 66 1.88 -5.70 8.24
CA LEU A 66 1.67 -5.29 9.63
C LEU A 66 2.95 -4.75 10.31
N PRO A 67 4.07 -5.51 10.38
CA PRO A 67 5.31 -5.00 10.94
C PRO A 67 5.88 -3.84 10.11
N THR A 68 5.70 -3.85 8.79
CA THR A 68 6.14 -2.73 7.93
C THR A 68 5.39 -1.44 8.28
N LEU A 69 4.07 -1.50 8.47
CA LEU A 69 3.26 -0.37 8.94
C LEU A 69 3.72 0.11 10.32
N ILE A 70 4.00 -0.80 11.26
CA ILE A 70 4.48 -0.45 12.60
C ILE A 70 5.84 0.27 12.52
N ILE A 71 6.79 -0.25 11.74
CA ILE A 71 8.11 0.35 11.56
C ILE A 71 8.00 1.74 10.90
N VAL A 72 7.19 1.85 9.84
CA VAL A 72 6.95 3.13 9.16
C VAL A 72 6.34 4.14 10.12
N VAL A 73 5.34 3.76 10.92
CA VAL A 73 4.74 4.64 11.93
C VAL A 73 5.75 5.02 13.01
N MET A 74 6.55 4.08 13.52
CA MET A 74 7.57 4.37 14.54
C MET A 74 8.64 5.34 14.03
N TYR A 75 9.18 5.12 12.84
CA TYR A 75 10.17 6.01 12.20
C TYR A 75 9.60 7.39 11.85
N LEU A 76 8.27 7.52 11.82
CA LEU A 76 7.58 8.77 11.55
C LEU A 76 7.08 9.48 12.83
N LEU A 77 7.12 8.83 13.99
CA LEU A 77 6.72 9.43 15.27
C LEU A 77 7.93 9.81 16.15
N PHE A 78 9.05 9.12 15.97
CA PHE A 78 10.35 9.39 16.62
C PHE A 78 11.36 9.94 15.63
#